data_AF-A0A9E6W8S7-F1
#
_entry.id   AF-A0A9E6W8S7-F1
#
_cell.length_a   1.000
_cell.length_b   1.000
_cell.length_c   1.000
_cell.angle_alpha   90.00
_cell.angle_beta   90.00
_cell.angle_gamma   90.00
#
_symmetry.space_group_name_H-M   'P 1'
#
loop_
_entity.id
_entity.type
_entity.pdbx_description
1 polymer ?
#
loop_
_entity_poly.entity_id
_entity_poly.type
_entity_poly.pdbx_seq_one_letter_code
_entity_poly.pdbx_strand_id
1 'polypeptide(L)'
;NLKRIFSVVGNKVNAVFMCGTDFGTQSSTFCPPEQFDEMWLPFYKRMNDWIHENTQWKTFKHSCGAVETFMDSFIRAGFDIINPVQINAAGMDPVKLKQKYGRDLVFWGGGVDTQKVLPFGTPAEVREQVLRTCEIFNKNGGFVFNTVHNAQANVPVENMVAMLEAIKEFNGKSGK
;
A
#
# COMPACT_ATOMS: atom_id res chain seq x y z
N ASN A 1 2.52 23.34 8.77
CA ASN A 1 1.95 23.62 7.42
C ASN A 1 0.56 23.04 7.20
N LEU A 2 0.21 21.88 7.79
CA LEU A 2 -1.09 21.22 7.56
C LEU A 2 -2.31 22.14 7.72
N LYS A 3 -2.39 22.95 8.79
CA LYS A 3 -3.45 23.97 8.97
C LYS A 3 -3.59 24.94 7.80
N ARG A 4 -2.47 25.43 7.25
CA ARG A 4 -2.45 26.35 6.10
C ARG A 4 -2.87 25.65 4.80
N ILE A 5 -2.47 24.40 4.61
CA ILE A 5 -2.89 23.60 3.45
C ILE A 5 -4.40 23.37 3.52
N PHE A 6 -4.91 22.91 4.68
CA PHE A 6 -6.32 22.66 4.89
C PHE A 6 -7.18 23.92 4.70
N SER A 7 -6.73 25.09 5.16
CA SER A 7 -7.48 26.34 4.93
C SER A 7 -7.65 26.71 3.45
N VAL A 8 -6.80 26.19 2.57
CA VAL A 8 -6.87 26.44 1.12
C VAL A 8 -7.65 25.34 0.41
N VAL A 9 -7.37 24.07 0.70
CA VAL A 9 -7.91 22.94 -0.08
C VAL A 9 -9.12 22.28 0.58
N GLY A 10 -9.36 22.50 1.87
CA GLY A 10 -10.42 21.84 2.64
C GLY A 10 -10.38 20.31 2.51
N ASN A 11 -11.55 19.69 2.47
CA ASN A 11 -11.71 18.23 2.27
C ASN A 11 -11.75 17.83 0.77
N LYS A 12 -11.12 18.59 -0.13
CA LYS A 12 -10.93 18.17 -1.53
C LYS A 12 -9.86 17.09 -1.70
N VAL A 13 -8.99 16.95 -0.69
CA VAL A 13 -7.97 15.90 -0.62
C VAL A 13 -8.55 14.71 0.14
N ASN A 14 -8.32 13.48 -0.35
CA ASN A 14 -8.76 12.26 0.33
C ASN A 14 -7.65 11.60 1.14
N ALA A 15 -6.42 11.62 0.62
CA ALA A 15 -5.27 11.03 1.28
C ALA A 15 -4.05 11.96 1.17
N VAL A 16 -3.24 12.00 2.22
CA VAL A 16 -2.02 12.81 2.31
C VAL A 16 -0.82 11.91 2.52
N PHE A 17 0.15 12.04 1.61
CA PHE A 17 1.44 11.39 1.69
C PHE A 17 2.28 12.00 2.81
N MET A 18 2.36 11.30 3.94
CA MET A 18 2.99 11.80 5.15
C MET A 18 4.44 11.34 5.30
N CYS A 19 4.80 10.21 4.70
CA CYS A 19 6.16 9.68 4.76
C CYS A 19 6.51 8.87 3.50
N GLY A 20 7.66 9.18 2.91
CA GLY A 20 8.24 8.49 1.75
C GLY A 20 9.40 7.55 2.05
N THR A 21 9.77 7.39 3.32
CA THR A 21 11.01 6.71 3.71
C THR A 21 10.83 5.20 3.79
N ASP A 22 11.68 4.46 3.09
CA ASP A 22 11.74 3.00 3.19
C ASP A 22 12.44 2.55 4.47
N PHE A 23 11.87 1.53 5.10
CA PHE A 23 12.39 0.87 6.30
C PHE A 23 12.78 -0.60 6.05
N GLY A 24 12.55 -1.12 4.84
CA GLY A 24 12.77 -2.51 4.51
C GLY A 24 13.70 -2.72 3.31
N THR A 25 14.35 -3.88 3.31
CA THR A 25 15.00 -4.51 2.17
C THR A 25 14.11 -5.65 1.67
N GLN A 26 14.57 -6.45 0.69
CA GLN A 26 13.84 -7.64 0.26
C GLN A 26 13.63 -8.67 1.39
N SER A 27 14.57 -8.76 2.34
CA SER A 27 14.63 -9.85 3.33
C SER A 27 14.72 -9.39 4.79
N SER A 28 14.90 -8.10 5.05
CA SER A 28 15.10 -7.56 6.40
C SER A 28 14.62 -6.11 6.51
N THR A 29 14.80 -5.53 7.69
CA THR A 29 14.61 -4.09 7.95
C THR A 29 15.95 -3.35 7.96
N PHE A 30 15.94 -2.03 7.75
CA PHE A 30 17.13 -1.18 7.90
C PHE A 30 17.47 -0.89 9.37
N CYS A 31 16.45 -0.93 10.23
CA CYS A 31 16.59 -0.74 11.66
C CYS A 31 15.60 -1.64 12.42
N PRO A 32 15.80 -1.85 13.73
CA PRO A 32 14.79 -2.45 14.59
C PRO A 32 13.53 -1.57 14.71
N PRO A 33 12.31 -2.16 14.88
CA PRO A 33 11.08 -1.42 15.15
C PRO A 33 11.15 -0.45 16.32
N GLU A 34 11.95 -0.77 17.34
CA GLU A 34 12.12 0.06 18.53
C GLU A 34 12.77 1.40 18.21
N GLN A 35 13.65 1.45 17.20
CA GLN A 35 14.23 2.71 16.73
C GLN A 35 13.18 3.55 15.99
N PHE A 36 12.28 2.93 15.24
CA PHE A 36 11.14 3.62 14.64
C PHE A 36 10.28 4.29 15.72
N ASP A 37 9.98 3.52 16.77
CA ASP A 37 9.17 3.95 17.90
C ASP A 37 9.77 5.12 18.67
N GLU A 38 11.08 5.13 18.86
CA GLU A 38 11.77 6.20 19.59
C GLU A 38 11.89 7.48 18.74
N MET A 39 12.34 7.34 17.49
CA MET A 39 12.80 8.49 16.71
C MET A 39 11.74 9.07 15.78
N TRP A 40 10.77 8.28 15.32
CA TRP A 40 9.83 8.70 14.28
C TRP A 40 8.37 8.70 14.74
N LEU A 41 7.94 7.65 15.45
CA LEU A 41 6.55 7.47 15.86
C LEU A 41 5.97 8.70 16.58
N PRO A 42 6.63 9.36 17.55
CA PRO A 42 6.04 10.48 18.27
C PRO A 42 5.73 11.68 17.35
N PHE A 43 6.57 11.90 16.34
CA PHE A 43 6.41 12.99 15.39
C PHE A 43 5.35 12.68 14.35
N TYR A 44 5.32 11.45 13.83
CA TYR A 44 4.25 11.02 12.92
C TYR A 44 2.91 11.05 13.62
N LYS A 45 2.82 10.54 14.84
CA LYS A 45 1.61 10.57 15.65
C LYS A 45 1.08 11.98 15.82
N ARG A 46 1.93 12.93 16.22
CA ARG A 46 1.52 14.34 16.36
C ARG A 46 0.94 14.92 15.07
N MET A 47 1.51 14.57 13.91
CA MET A 47 1.01 15.08 12.62
C MET A 47 -0.28 14.37 12.19
N ASN A 48 -0.34 13.05 12.34
CA ASN A 48 -1.49 12.24 11.96
C ASN A 48 -2.70 12.51 12.86
N ASP A 49 -2.51 12.63 14.18
CA ASP A 49 -3.56 13.01 15.12
C ASP A 49 -4.15 14.37 14.74
N TRP A 50 -3.31 15.36 14.41
CA TRP A 50 -3.80 16.66 13.94
C TRP A 50 -4.64 16.53 12.65
N ILE A 51 -4.22 15.70 11.69
CA ILE A 51 -4.98 15.45 10.45
C ILE A 51 -6.34 14.84 10.77
N HIS A 52 -6.38 13.82 11.61
CA HIS A 52 -7.60 13.10 11.98
C HIS A 52 -8.58 13.96 12.78
N GLU A 53 -8.08 14.82 13.67
CA GLU A 53 -8.90 15.72 14.47
C GLU A 53 -9.49 16.90 13.66
N ASN A 54 -8.82 17.32 12.58
CA ASN A 54 -9.14 18.58 11.91
C ASN A 54 -9.65 18.41 10.48
N THR A 55 -9.52 17.21 9.88
CA THR A 55 -9.82 16.97 8.45
C THR A 55 -10.47 15.60 8.25
N GLN A 56 -10.98 15.35 7.04
CA GLN A 56 -11.43 14.02 6.61
C GLN A 56 -10.33 13.24 5.86
N TRP A 57 -9.09 13.73 5.86
CA TRP A 57 -8.01 13.14 5.09
C TRP A 57 -7.52 11.84 5.75
N LYS A 58 -7.05 10.92 4.90
CA LYS A 58 -6.36 9.70 5.28
C LYS A 58 -4.84 9.87 5.22
N THR A 59 -4.12 9.29 6.16
CA THR A 59 -2.67 9.43 6.27
C THR A 59 -1.96 8.25 5.62
N PHE A 60 -0.96 8.54 4.80
CA PHE A 60 -0.34 7.57 3.91
C PHE A 60 1.14 7.39 4.25
N LYS A 61 1.53 6.15 4.56
CA LYS A 61 2.89 5.72 4.80
C LYS A 61 3.40 4.94 3.59
N HIS A 62 4.44 5.46 2.94
CA HIS A 62 5.22 4.68 2.00
C HIS A 62 6.40 4.01 2.70
N SER A 63 6.59 2.71 2.48
CA SER A 63 7.80 1.97 2.82
C SER A 63 7.87 0.64 2.07
N CYS A 64 8.84 0.50 1.17
CA CYS A 64 9.18 -0.76 0.52
C CYS A 64 9.81 -1.77 1.48
N GLY A 65 9.84 -3.03 1.04
CA GLY A 65 10.57 -4.13 1.66
C GLY A 65 9.81 -4.94 2.71
N ALA A 66 10.57 -5.70 3.49
CA ALA A 66 10.11 -6.62 4.54
C ALA A 66 9.74 -5.83 5.82
N VAL A 67 8.59 -5.16 5.79
CA VAL A 67 8.18 -4.18 6.81
C VAL A 67 7.04 -4.63 7.71
N GLU A 68 6.67 -5.91 7.69
CA GLU A 68 5.60 -6.46 8.53
C GLU A 68 5.80 -6.16 10.02
N THR A 69 7.06 -6.20 10.49
CA THR A 69 7.44 -5.93 11.89
C THR A 69 7.20 -4.48 12.32
N PHE A 70 7.02 -3.55 11.39
CA PHE A 70 6.70 -2.15 11.70
C PHE A 70 5.20 -1.83 11.65
N MET A 71 4.34 -2.75 11.19
CA MET A 71 2.92 -2.45 10.96
C MET A 71 2.22 -1.96 12.22
N ASP A 72 2.47 -2.60 13.38
CA ASP A 72 1.92 -2.17 14.66
C ASP A 72 2.41 -0.77 15.07
N SER A 73 3.67 -0.44 14.76
CA SER A 73 4.21 0.91 14.97
C SER A 73 3.58 1.94 14.04
N PHE A 74 3.34 1.59 12.77
CA PHE A 74 2.66 2.48 11.83
C PHE A 74 1.21 2.76 12.26
N ILE A 75 0.49 1.74 12.73
CA ILE A 75 -0.86 1.89 13.28
C ILE A 75 -0.85 2.80 14.50
N ARG A 76 0.06 2.58 15.47
CA ARG A 76 0.21 3.45 16.65
C ARG A 76 0.61 4.89 16.29
N ALA A 77 1.37 5.07 15.21
CA ALA A 77 1.70 6.38 14.66
C ALA A 77 0.49 7.07 13.98
N GLY A 78 -0.66 6.40 13.84
CA GLY A 78 -1.87 6.95 13.23
C GLY A 78 -1.87 6.92 11.70
N PHE A 79 -1.13 6.01 11.07
CA PHE A 79 -1.24 5.82 9.62
C PHE A 79 -2.50 5.03 9.25
N ASP A 80 -3.29 5.53 8.30
CA ASP A 80 -4.44 4.80 7.75
C ASP A 80 -4.07 3.85 6.60
N ILE A 81 -3.03 4.21 5.82
CA ILE A 81 -2.68 3.54 4.57
C ILE A 81 -1.22 3.11 4.59
N ILE A 82 -0.96 1.87 4.18
CA ILE A 82 0.38 1.37 3.85
C ILE A 82 0.53 1.21 2.34
N ASN A 83 1.66 1.70 1.82
CA ASN A 83 2.05 1.57 0.43
C ASN A 83 3.57 1.36 0.34
N PRO A 84 4.08 0.65 -0.67
CA PRO A 84 3.34 -0.40 -1.34
C PRO A 84 3.05 -1.55 -0.36
N VAL A 85 2.38 -2.59 -0.86
CA VAL A 85 2.46 -3.90 -0.23
C VAL A 85 3.41 -4.73 -1.06
N GLN A 86 4.66 -4.87 -0.62
CA GLN A 86 5.68 -5.61 -1.37
C GLN A 86 5.56 -7.12 -1.15
N ILE A 87 4.59 -7.73 -1.83
CA ILE A 87 4.16 -9.13 -1.63
C ILE A 87 5.27 -10.19 -1.81
N ASN A 88 6.39 -9.81 -2.41
CA ASN A 88 7.54 -10.68 -2.65
C ASN A 88 8.64 -10.55 -1.58
N ALA A 89 8.51 -9.61 -0.64
CA ALA A 89 9.46 -9.42 0.46
C ALA A 89 9.16 -10.35 1.65
N ALA A 90 10.18 -10.62 2.47
CA ALA A 90 10.03 -11.45 3.65
C ALA A 90 8.95 -10.91 4.59
N GLY A 91 8.08 -11.80 5.09
CA GLY A 91 6.98 -11.43 6.00
C GLY A 91 5.78 -10.72 5.35
N MET A 92 5.84 -10.38 4.06
CA MET A 92 4.81 -9.58 3.39
C MET A 92 3.74 -10.41 2.66
N ASP A 93 3.39 -11.58 3.19
CA ASP A 93 2.36 -12.44 2.59
C ASP A 93 0.98 -11.74 2.62
N PRO A 94 0.30 -11.60 1.46
CA PRO A 94 -0.98 -10.89 1.37
C PRO A 94 -2.07 -11.40 2.32
N VAL A 95 -2.18 -12.73 2.48
CA VAL A 95 -3.24 -13.35 3.29
C VAL A 95 -3.00 -13.04 4.76
N LYS A 96 -1.77 -13.23 5.24
CA LYS A 96 -1.38 -12.94 6.62
C LYS A 96 -1.53 -11.46 6.94
N LEU A 97 -1.07 -10.58 6.05
CA LEU A 97 -1.21 -9.13 6.22
C LEU A 97 -2.67 -8.73 6.32
N LYS A 98 -3.52 -9.23 5.41
CA LYS A 98 -4.94 -8.90 5.42
C LYS A 98 -5.65 -9.41 6.67
N GLN A 99 -5.33 -10.63 7.13
CA GLN A 99 -5.90 -11.19 8.35
C GLN A 99 -5.48 -10.42 9.61
N LYS A 100 -4.21 -10.04 9.71
CA LYS A 100 -3.66 -9.41 10.91
C LYS A 100 -3.98 -7.91 11.00
N TYR A 101 -3.91 -7.18 9.89
CA TYR A 101 -3.97 -5.72 9.89
C TYR A 101 -5.11 -5.12 9.04
N GLY A 102 -5.87 -5.95 8.32
CA GLY A 102 -6.88 -5.46 7.39
C GLY A 102 -8.08 -4.74 8.01
N ARG A 103 -8.20 -4.76 9.35
CA ARG A 103 -9.16 -3.94 10.10
C ARG A 103 -8.66 -2.52 10.33
N ASP A 104 -7.35 -2.37 10.54
CA ASP A 104 -6.73 -1.12 10.99
C ASP A 104 -6.04 -0.37 9.85
N LEU A 105 -5.65 -1.06 8.76
CA LEU A 105 -4.96 -0.49 7.61
C LEU A 105 -5.70 -0.71 6.29
N VAL A 106 -5.65 0.32 5.44
CA VAL A 106 -5.91 0.21 4.01
C VAL A 106 -4.61 -0.19 3.30
N PHE A 107 -4.68 -1.24 2.49
CA PHE A 107 -3.58 -1.67 1.66
C PHE A 107 -3.63 -0.95 0.31
N TRP A 108 -2.65 -0.11 0.02
CA TRP A 108 -2.53 0.56 -1.28
C TRP A 108 -1.34 -0.02 -2.03
N GLY A 109 -1.59 -0.82 -3.06
CA GLY A 109 -0.56 -1.55 -3.79
C GLY A 109 -0.49 -3.04 -3.45
N GLY A 110 0.49 -3.74 -4.02
CA GLY A 110 0.57 -5.21 -3.94
C GLY A 110 -0.34 -5.94 -4.92
N GLY A 111 -0.89 -5.23 -5.90
CA GLY A 111 -1.77 -5.80 -6.91
C GLY A 111 -1.07 -6.74 -7.89
N VAL A 112 0.21 -6.51 -8.20
CA VAL A 112 1.01 -7.40 -9.06
C VAL A 112 2.50 -7.22 -8.79
N ASP A 113 3.26 -8.32 -8.86
CA ASP A 113 4.71 -8.35 -8.67
C ASP A 113 5.43 -7.69 -9.85
N THR A 114 6.14 -6.60 -9.55
CA THR A 114 6.90 -5.84 -10.54
C THR A 114 8.34 -6.28 -10.73
N GLN A 115 8.82 -7.25 -9.95
CA GLN A 115 10.17 -7.82 -10.10
C GLN A 115 10.16 -9.08 -10.97
N LYS A 116 9.03 -9.80 -11.06
CA LYS A 116 8.94 -11.07 -11.79
C LYS A 116 7.75 -11.14 -12.74
N VAL A 117 6.54 -11.15 -12.21
CA VAL A 117 5.33 -11.48 -12.99
C VAL A 117 5.01 -10.42 -14.03
N LEU A 118 4.96 -9.14 -13.64
CA LEU A 118 4.63 -8.06 -14.56
C LEU A 118 5.66 -7.90 -15.71
N PRO A 119 6.98 -7.88 -15.46
CA PRO A 119 7.96 -7.72 -16.55
C PRO A 119 8.28 -8.99 -17.34
N PHE A 120 8.17 -10.20 -16.76
CA PHE A 120 8.69 -11.42 -17.38
C PHE A 120 7.68 -12.57 -17.49
N GLY A 121 6.52 -12.46 -16.84
CA GLY A 121 5.45 -13.44 -16.98
C GLY A 121 4.68 -13.29 -18.28
N THR A 122 3.81 -14.25 -18.54
CA THR A 122 2.81 -14.21 -19.59
C THR A 122 1.61 -13.35 -19.18
N PRO A 123 0.83 -12.83 -20.15
CA PRO A 123 -0.43 -12.13 -19.85
C PRO A 123 -1.40 -12.93 -18.96
N ALA A 124 -1.41 -14.26 -19.11
CA ALA A 124 -2.22 -15.15 -18.27
C ALA A 124 -1.76 -15.17 -16.81
N GLU A 125 -0.45 -15.27 -16.56
CA GLU A 125 0.13 -15.23 -15.21
C GLU A 125 -0.08 -13.87 -14.54
N VAL A 126 0.02 -12.78 -15.31
CA VAL A 126 -0.29 -11.42 -14.82
C VAL A 126 -1.75 -11.31 -14.41
N ARG A 127 -2.67 -11.76 -15.28
CA ARG A 127 -4.11 -11.76 -14.98
C ARG A 127 -4.42 -12.59 -13.73
N GLU A 128 -3.88 -13.80 -13.64
CA GLU A 128 -4.08 -14.67 -12.47
C GLU A 128 -3.61 -14.01 -11.18
N GLN A 129 -2.40 -13.46 -11.16
CA GLN A 129 -1.86 -12.83 -9.96
C GLN A 129 -2.69 -11.60 -9.55
N VAL A 130 -3.11 -10.77 -10.51
CA VAL A 130 -3.96 -9.59 -10.25
C VAL A 130 -5.31 -9.99 -9.65
N LEU A 131 -6.00 -10.97 -10.22
CA LEU A 131 -7.29 -11.42 -9.67
C LEU A 131 -7.12 -11.97 -8.26
N ARG A 132 -6.10 -12.81 -8.05
CA ARG A 132 -5.80 -13.39 -6.74
C ARG A 132 -5.50 -12.34 -5.68
N THR A 133 -4.66 -11.35 -5.96
CA THR A 133 -4.32 -10.29 -4.98
C THR A 133 -5.52 -9.40 -4.70
N CYS A 134 -6.32 -9.07 -5.72
CA CYS A 134 -7.59 -8.37 -5.56
C CYS A 134 -8.56 -9.14 -4.64
N GLU A 135 -8.75 -10.44 -4.85
CA GLU A 135 -9.60 -11.27 -3.99
C GLU A 135 -9.14 -11.28 -2.52
N ILE A 136 -7.82 -11.35 -2.30
CA ILE A 136 -7.24 -11.36 -0.95
C ILE A 136 -7.43 -10.00 -0.28
N PHE A 137 -6.93 -8.92 -0.89
CA PHE A 137 -6.88 -7.61 -0.22
C PHE A 137 -8.24 -6.93 -0.15
N ASN A 138 -9.13 -7.15 -1.13
CA ASN A 138 -10.44 -6.51 -1.17
C ASN A 138 -11.46 -7.16 -0.22
N LYS A 139 -11.13 -8.30 0.40
CA LYS A 139 -12.01 -8.94 1.39
C LYS A 139 -12.33 -7.94 2.52
N ASN A 140 -13.61 -7.61 2.69
CA ASN A 140 -14.12 -6.61 3.63
C ASN A 140 -13.65 -5.16 3.36
N GLY A 141 -13.29 -4.82 2.11
CA GLY A 141 -12.84 -3.48 1.72
C GLY A 141 -11.40 -3.18 2.14
N GLY A 142 -10.98 -1.91 2.12
CA GLY A 142 -9.65 -1.50 2.57
C GLY A 142 -8.50 -1.88 1.61
N PHE A 143 -8.78 -1.86 0.31
CA PHE A 143 -7.77 -2.08 -0.74
C PHE A 143 -7.88 -1.02 -1.83
N VAL A 144 -6.74 -0.46 -2.23
CA VAL A 144 -6.60 0.38 -3.42
C VAL A 144 -5.56 -0.26 -4.32
N PHE A 145 -5.98 -0.70 -5.50
CA PHE A 145 -5.08 -1.37 -6.42
C PHE A 145 -3.95 -0.42 -6.86
N ASN A 146 -2.72 -0.91 -6.73
CA ASN A 146 -1.55 -0.40 -7.41
C ASN A 146 -0.58 -1.57 -7.61
N THR A 147 0.37 -1.44 -8.53
CA THR A 147 1.47 -2.41 -8.64
C THR A 147 2.31 -2.44 -7.35
N VAL A 148 3.13 -3.49 -7.15
CA VAL A 148 4.06 -3.55 -6.00
C VAL A 148 5.03 -2.37 -5.99
N HIS A 149 5.55 -1.98 -7.15
CA HIS A 149 6.35 -0.77 -7.32
C HIS A 149 6.08 -0.22 -8.72
N ASN A 150 6.75 0.87 -9.11
CA ASN A 150 6.63 1.44 -10.45
C ASN A 150 6.79 0.38 -11.56
N ALA A 151 5.89 0.40 -12.55
CA ALA A 151 6.11 -0.29 -13.81
C ALA A 151 7.33 0.31 -14.51
N GLN A 152 8.24 -0.55 -14.98
CA GLN A 152 9.46 -0.15 -15.66
C GLN A 152 9.31 -0.25 -17.19
N ALA A 153 10.23 0.36 -17.94
CA ALA A 153 10.16 0.44 -19.40
C ALA A 153 10.22 -0.92 -20.11
N ASN A 154 10.71 -1.96 -19.43
CA ASN A 154 10.79 -3.33 -19.94
C ASN A 154 9.50 -4.14 -19.75
N VAL A 155 8.45 -3.58 -19.13
CA VAL A 155 7.17 -4.29 -19.01
C VAL A 155 6.49 -4.37 -20.37
N PRO A 156 6.19 -5.58 -20.89
CA PRO A 156 5.50 -5.73 -22.17
C PRO A 156 4.11 -5.08 -22.14
N VAL A 157 3.68 -4.52 -23.28
CA VAL A 157 2.39 -3.82 -23.39
C VAL A 157 1.23 -4.79 -23.10
N GLU A 158 1.32 -6.02 -23.61
CA GLU A 158 0.37 -7.10 -23.39
C GLU A 158 0.19 -7.43 -21.90
N ASN A 159 1.25 -7.32 -21.10
CA ASN A 159 1.18 -7.54 -19.65
C ASN A 159 0.49 -6.36 -18.95
N MET A 160 0.74 -5.13 -19.38
CA MET A 160 0.00 -3.96 -18.90
C MET A 160 -1.50 -4.04 -19.25
N VAL A 161 -1.83 -4.48 -20.47
CA VAL A 161 -3.21 -4.68 -20.91
C VAL A 161 -3.87 -5.76 -20.06
N ALA A 162 -3.23 -6.93 -19.89
CA ALA A 162 -3.77 -8.00 -19.06
C ALA A 162 -4.01 -7.59 -17.60
N MET A 163 -3.08 -6.81 -17.01
CA MET A 163 -3.27 -6.24 -15.68
C MET A 163 -4.52 -5.34 -15.62
N LEU A 164 -4.66 -4.41 -16.55
CA LEU A 164 -5.79 -3.48 -16.59
C LEU A 164 -7.12 -4.20 -16.86
N GLU A 165 -7.13 -5.20 -17.75
CA GLU A 165 -8.31 -6.02 -18.04
C GLU A 165 -8.71 -6.86 -16.83
N ALA A 166 -7.76 -7.45 -16.11
CA ALA A 166 -8.03 -8.21 -14.89
C ALA A 166 -8.66 -7.32 -13.79
N ILE A 167 -8.18 -6.08 -13.62
CA ILE A 167 -8.78 -5.12 -12.68
C ILE A 167 -10.21 -4.77 -13.10
N LYS A 168 -10.44 -4.52 -14.40
CA LYS A 168 -11.79 -4.24 -14.93
C LYS A 168 -12.72 -5.43 -14.75
N GLU A 169 -12.22 -6.63 -14.99
CA GLU A 169 -12.96 -7.88 -14.78
C GLU A 169 -13.39 -8.01 -13.32
N PHE A 170 -12.44 -7.88 -12.39
CA PHE A 170 -12.69 -7.94 -10.94
C PHE A 170 -13.72 -6.91 -10.48
N ASN A 171 -13.64 -5.68 -11.00
CA ASN A 171 -14.56 -4.59 -10.65
C ASN A 171 -15.95 -4.67 -11.29
N GLY A 172 -16.14 -5.55 -12.28
CA GLY A 172 -17.47 -5.82 -12.82
C GLY A 172 -17.64 -5.63 -14.32
N LYS A 173 -17.23 -6.65 -15.08
CA LYS A 173 -18.26 -7.38 -15.84
C LYS A 173 -19.13 -8.20 -14.84
N SER A 174 -19.85 -7.57 -13.91
CA SER A 174 -21.29 -7.27 -13.96
C SER A 174 -21.75 -6.30 -15.06
N GLY A 175 -21.39 -6.59 -16.30
CA GLY A 175 -21.98 -6.00 -17.50
C GLY A 175 -22.99 -6.98 -18.10
N LYS A 176 -24.10 -7.17 -17.40
CA LYS A 176 -25.43 -7.56 -17.90
C LYS A 176 -26.45 -6.76 -17.11
#